data_AF-A0A3S1ZKA1-F1
#
_entry.id   AF-A0A3S1ZKA1-F1
#
_cell.length_a   1.000
_cell.length_b   1.000
_cell.length_c   1.000
_cell.angle_alpha   90.00
_cell.angle_beta   90.00
_cell.angle_gamma   90.00
#
_symmetry.space_group_name_H-M   'P 1'
#
loop_
_entity.id
_entity.type
_entity.pdbx_description
1 polymer ?
#
loop_
_entity_poly.entity_id
_entity_poly.type
_entity_poly.pdbx_seq_one_letter_code
_entity_poly.pdbx_strand_id
1 'polypeptide(L)'
;YWVTKDKDHPFVTRYNCYCNLTRAVAPHGLKAADLHDNVNLFMKCYIDPETGLHPWEVTDVKKGDYVEFYAEMDVLCAVSICPSASGRYSYEEEQEATRPIDIEIYDTGKFLPDYEDPLDL
;
A
#
# COMPACT_ATOMS: atom_id res chain seq x y z
N TYR A 1 -5.74 -1.41 17.23
CA TYR A 1 -5.11 -2.26 18.24
C TYR A 1 -3.72 -1.73 18.61
N TRP A 2 -2.81 -1.55 17.64
CA TRP A 2 -1.43 -1.13 17.91
C TRP A 2 -1.29 0.25 18.60
N VAL A 3 -2.11 1.24 18.23
CA VAL A 3 -2.01 2.61 18.77
C VAL A 3 -2.72 2.75 20.12
N THR A 4 -3.90 2.13 20.28
CA THR A 4 -4.76 2.35 21.45
C THR A 4 -4.51 1.37 22.60
N LYS A 5 -3.88 0.21 22.33
CA LYS A 5 -3.79 -0.97 23.22
C LYS A 5 -5.13 -1.52 23.76
N ASP A 6 -6.22 -0.82 23.53
CA ASP A 6 -7.59 -1.25 23.73
C ASP A 6 -8.16 -1.78 22.41
N LYS A 7 -8.58 -3.06 22.43
CA LYS A 7 -9.16 -3.78 21.28
C LYS A 7 -10.61 -3.38 21.01
N ASP A 8 -11.29 -2.84 22.01
CA ASP A 8 -12.71 -2.46 21.97
C ASP A 8 -12.87 -0.95 21.73
N HIS A 9 -11.75 -0.21 21.59
CA HIS A 9 -11.75 1.19 21.24
C HIS A 9 -12.52 1.41 19.92
N PRO A 10 -13.39 2.43 19.81
CA PRO A 10 -14.23 2.67 18.63
C PRO A 10 -13.46 2.89 17.32
N PHE A 11 -12.14 3.14 17.42
CA PHE A 11 -11.24 3.34 16.27
C PHE A 11 -10.44 2.07 15.91
N VAL A 12 -10.59 0.97 16.64
CA VAL A 12 -10.07 -0.33 16.22
C VAL A 12 -11.03 -0.96 15.23
N THR A 13 -10.65 -0.89 13.96
CA THR A 13 -11.40 -1.45 12.84
C THR A 13 -10.63 -2.57 12.14
N ARG A 14 -11.36 -3.49 11.50
CA ARG A 14 -10.82 -4.47 10.54
C ARG A 14 -10.87 -3.98 9.09
N TYR A 15 -11.43 -2.79 8.86
CA TYR A 15 -11.40 -2.08 7.59
C TYR A 15 -10.11 -1.26 7.51
N ASN A 16 -9.00 -1.93 7.21
CA ASN A 16 -7.67 -1.33 7.08
C ASN A 16 -6.81 -2.12 6.09
N CYS A 17 -5.74 -1.50 5.58
CA CYS A 17 -4.85 -2.11 4.58
C CYS A 17 -4.24 -3.43 5.06
N TYR A 18 -3.82 -3.51 6.32
CA TYR A 18 -3.22 -4.73 6.87
C TYR A 18 -4.17 -5.92 6.79
N CYS A 19 -5.43 -5.75 7.19
CA CYS A 19 -6.44 -6.81 7.09
C CYS A 19 -6.82 -7.10 5.63
N ASN A 20 -6.86 -6.09 4.75
CA ASN A 20 -7.10 -6.29 3.31
C ASN A 20 -6.00 -7.16 2.68
N LEU A 21 -4.74 -6.80 2.90
CA LEU A 21 -3.57 -7.53 2.39
C LEU A 21 -3.50 -8.94 2.98
N THR A 22 -3.75 -9.11 4.28
CA THR A 22 -3.78 -10.43 4.92
C THR A 22 -4.78 -11.36 4.23
N ARG A 23 -5.97 -10.85 3.87
CA ARG A 23 -6.97 -11.63 3.14
C ARG A 23 -6.57 -11.89 1.68
N ALA A 24 -5.91 -10.94 1.03
CA ALA A 24 -5.46 -11.06 -0.35
C ALA A 24 -4.39 -12.15 -0.52
N VAL A 25 -3.46 -12.28 0.44
CA VAL A 25 -2.36 -13.25 0.36
C VAL A 25 -2.73 -14.65 0.88
N ALA A 26 -3.79 -14.76 1.69
CA ALA A 26 -4.19 -16.03 2.31
C ALA A 26 -4.42 -17.21 1.32
N PRO A 27 -5.02 -17.01 0.12
CA PRO A 27 -5.13 -18.08 -0.88
C PRO A 27 -3.80 -18.64 -1.37
N HIS A 28 -2.70 -17.90 -1.20
CA HIS A 28 -1.34 -18.32 -1.56
C HIS A 28 -0.61 -19.01 -0.40
N GLY A 29 -1.31 -19.35 0.69
CA GLY A 29 -0.73 -20.02 1.86
C GLY A 29 0.02 -19.09 2.82
N LEU A 30 0.03 -17.78 2.53
CA LEU A 30 0.67 -16.76 3.35
C LEU A 30 -0.24 -16.29 4.48
N LYS A 31 0.37 -15.80 5.55
CA LYS A 31 -0.29 -15.33 6.78
C LYS A 31 0.06 -13.87 7.02
N ALA A 32 -0.64 -13.28 7.99
CA ALA A 32 -0.41 -11.90 8.39
C ALA A 32 1.02 -11.61 8.89
N ALA A 33 1.77 -12.65 9.29
CA ALA A 33 3.16 -12.57 9.71
C ALA A 33 4.15 -12.53 8.54
N ASP A 34 3.71 -12.94 7.34
CA ASP A 34 4.51 -12.90 6.11
C ASP A 34 4.38 -11.54 5.38
N LEU A 35 3.50 -10.66 5.88
CA LEU A 35 3.38 -9.30 5.38
C LEU A 35 4.51 -8.43 5.91
N HIS A 36 5.08 -7.62 5.04
CA HIS A 36 6.03 -6.57 5.35
C HIS A 36 5.37 -5.19 5.24
N ASP A 37 6.12 -4.14 5.55
CA ASP A 37 5.68 -2.75 5.32
C ASP A 37 5.40 -2.55 3.82
N ASN A 38 4.27 -1.92 3.50
CA ASN A 38 3.84 -1.74 2.13
C ASN A 38 4.46 -0.49 1.49
N VAL A 39 4.52 -0.47 0.16
CA VAL A 39 4.75 0.76 -0.59
C VAL A 39 3.41 1.49 -0.74
N ASN A 40 3.33 2.72 -0.24
CA ASN A 40 2.10 3.53 -0.30
C ASN A 40 2.06 4.33 -1.61
N LEU A 41 1.53 3.72 -2.66
CA LEU A 41 1.36 4.36 -3.96
C LEU A 41 0.35 5.52 -3.86
N PHE A 42 0.69 6.63 -4.52
CA PHE A 42 -0.10 7.87 -4.55
C PHE A 42 -0.36 8.54 -3.19
N MET A 43 0.24 8.05 -2.10
CA MET A 43 0.19 8.73 -0.81
C MET A 43 1.14 9.92 -0.81
N LYS A 44 0.63 11.08 -0.42
CA LYS A 44 1.43 12.29 -0.27
C LYS A 44 1.80 12.47 1.20
N CYS A 45 3.03 12.17 1.57
CA CYS A 45 3.55 12.33 2.92
C CYS A 45 5.00 12.78 2.90
N TYR A 46 5.46 13.35 4.01
CA TYR A 46 6.84 13.79 4.19
C TYR A 46 7.24 13.67 5.66
N ILE A 47 8.55 13.68 5.91
CA ILE A 47 9.09 13.81 7.26
C ILE A 47 9.38 15.28 7.48
N ASP A 48 8.75 15.87 8.49
CA ASP A 48 9.05 17.23 8.93
C ASP A 48 10.44 17.23 9.59
N PRO A 49 11.44 17.95 9.04
CA PRO A 49 12.80 17.94 9.56
C PRO A 49 12.95 18.66 10.91
N GLU A 50 12.01 19.54 11.29
CA GLU A 50 12.05 20.26 12.56
C GLU A 50 11.40 19.46 13.68
N THR A 51 10.24 18.86 13.42
CA THR A 51 9.47 18.14 14.44
C THR A 51 9.72 16.62 14.44
N GLY A 52 10.25 16.06 13.36
CA GLY A 52 10.38 14.62 13.14
C GLY A 52 9.05 13.91 12.92
N LEU A 53 7.94 14.65 12.80
CA LEU A 53 6.63 14.07 12.51
C LEU A 53 6.54 13.63 11.05
N HIS A 54 5.64 12.68 10.78
CA HIS A 54 5.35 12.18 9.44
C HIS A 54 3.91 12.54 9.02
N PRO A 55 3.62 13.83 8.74
CA PRO A 55 2.32 14.24 8.26
C PRO A 55 2.03 13.68 6.86
N TRP A 56 0.75 13.51 6.57
CA TRP A 56 0.25 13.23 5.22
C TRP A 56 -0.70 14.33 4.78
N GLU A 57 -0.80 14.51 3.48
CA GLU A 57 -1.66 15.48 2.80
C GLU A 57 -2.64 14.76 1.89
N VAL A 58 -3.65 15.50 1.42
CA VAL A 58 -4.51 15.02 0.33
C VAL A 58 -3.65 14.80 -0.91
N THR A 59 -3.76 13.61 -1.51
CA THR A 59 -3.08 13.27 -2.76
C THR A 59 -3.50 14.21 -3.90
N ASP A 60 -2.56 14.51 -4.79
CA ASP A 60 -2.77 15.29 -6.00
C ASP A 60 -2.98 14.44 -7.26
N VAL A 61 -3.02 13.10 -7.09
CA VAL A 61 -3.26 12.14 -8.16
C VAL A 61 -4.63 12.34 -8.82
N LYS A 62 -4.68 12.14 -10.13
CA LYS A 62 -5.86 12.28 -10.97
C LYS A 62 -6.15 10.98 -11.70
N LYS A 63 -7.39 10.83 -12.18
CA LYS A 63 -7.76 9.69 -13.03
C LYS A 63 -6.85 9.67 -14.27
N GLY A 64 -6.15 8.55 -14.48
CA GLY A 64 -5.22 8.35 -15.59
C GLY A 64 -3.75 8.49 -15.20
N ASP A 65 -3.44 9.02 -14.01
CA ASP A 65 -2.09 8.90 -13.46
C ASP A 65 -1.82 7.42 -13.14
N TYR A 66 -0.62 6.96 -13.45
CA TYR A 66 -0.20 5.58 -13.22
C TYR A 66 1.26 5.51 -12.77
N VAL A 67 1.58 4.38 -12.15
CA VAL A 67 2.95 3.93 -11.92
C VAL A 67 3.10 2.60 -12.62
N GLU A 68 4.25 2.38 -13.25
CA GLU A 68 4.55 1.14 -13.95
C GLU A 68 5.76 0.48 -13.30
N PHE A 69 5.67 -0.83 -13.14
CA PHE A 69 6.75 -1.66 -12.59
C PHE A 69 7.12 -2.72 -13.61
N TYR A 70 8.41 -3.03 -13.69
CA TYR A 70 8.89 -4.21 -14.39
C TYR A 70 9.18 -5.30 -13.35
N ALA A 71 8.61 -6.49 -13.54
CA ALA A 71 8.85 -7.63 -12.66
C ALA A 71 10.18 -8.30 -13.04
N GLU A 72 11.25 -8.04 -12.27
CA GLU A 72 12.58 -8.62 -12.53
C GLU A 72 12.67 -10.12 -12.23
N MET A 73 11.72 -10.64 -11.45
CA MET A 73 11.55 -12.05 -11.11
C MET A 73 10.06 -12.38 -10.99
N ASP A 74 9.72 -13.64 -10.77
CA ASP A 74 8.36 -14.04 -10.43
C ASP A 74 7.90 -13.37 -9.12
N VAL A 75 6.78 -12.65 -9.18
CA VAL A 75 6.25 -11.89 -8.04
C VAL A 75 4.80 -12.23 -7.75
N LEU A 76 4.46 -12.25 -6.46
CA LEU A 76 3.09 -12.15 -5.97
C LEU A 76 2.83 -10.72 -5.53
N CYS A 77 2.07 -9.95 -6.31
CA CYS A 77 1.68 -8.59 -5.96
C CYS A 77 0.29 -8.57 -5.32
N ALA A 78 0.20 -8.09 -4.07
CA ALA A 78 -1.07 -7.86 -3.39
C ALA A 78 -1.32 -6.36 -3.21
N VAL A 79 -2.48 -5.90 -3.67
CA VAL A 79 -2.85 -4.47 -3.64
C VAL A 79 -4.07 -4.28 -2.73
N SER A 80 -4.03 -3.22 -1.92
CA SER A 80 -5.16 -2.80 -1.08
C SER A 80 -5.56 -1.38 -1.42
N ILE A 81 -6.84 -1.17 -1.72
CA ILE A 81 -7.42 0.16 -1.74
C ILE A 81 -7.51 0.66 -0.29
N CYS A 82 -6.74 1.70 0.04
CA CYS A 82 -6.70 2.24 1.39
C CYS A 82 -8.07 2.84 1.77
N PRO A 83 -8.66 2.45 2.92
CA PRO A 83 -9.91 3.04 3.39
C PRO A 83 -9.84 4.54 3.67
N SER A 84 -8.64 5.10 3.82
CA SER A 84 -8.43 6.55 3.95
C SER A 84 -8.57 7.32 2.63
N ALA A 85 -8.93 6.65 1.53
CA ALA A 85 -9.17 7.24 0.21
C ALA A 85 -8.03 8.17 -0.23
N SER A 86 -8.33 9.45 -0.53
CA SER A 86 -7.34 10.45 -0.96
C SER A 86 -6.38 10.92 0.15
N GLY A 87 -6.55 10.45 1.39
CA GLY A 87 -5.87 11.03 2.55
C GLY A 87 -6.62 12.21 3.18
N ARG A 88 -7.75 12.64 2.59
CA ARG A 88 -8.73 13.53 3.24
C ARG A 88 -9.45 12.75 4.35
N TYR A 89 -8.76 12.54 5.45
CA TYR A 89 -9.33 12.00 6.67
C TYR A 89 -9.54 13.15 7.65
N SER A 90 -10.80 13.51 7.90
CA SER A 90 -11.17 14.40 9.00
C SER A 90 -12.23 13.71 9.86
N TYR A 91 -12.19 13.95 11.17
CA TYR A 91 -13.17 13.39 12.12
C TYR A 91 -14.53 14.10 12.05
N GLU A 92 -14.58 15.25 11.38
CA GLU A 92 -15.74 16.15 11.35
C GLU A 92 -16.48 16.10 10.02
N GLU A 93 -15.87 15.60 8.94
CA GLU A 93 -16.48 15.53 7.62
C GLU A 93 -16.86 14.10 7.22
N GLU A 94 -17.79 14.01 6.29
CA GLU A 94 -18.19 12.75 5.68
C GLU A 94 -17.00 12.12 4.95
N GLN A 95 -16.71 10.86 5.27
CA GLN A 95 -15.54 10.18 4.73
C GLN A 95 -15.65 10.04 3.21
N GLU A 96 -14.61 10.45 2.49
CA GLU A 96 -14.57 10.33 1.04
C GLU A 96 -14.67 8.85 0.63
N ALA A 97 -15.52 8.57 -0.36
CA ALA A 97 -15.63 7.24 -0.93
C ALA A 97 -14.30 6.80 -1.57
N THR A 98 -13.88 5.57 -1.26
CA THR A 98 -12.75 4.94 -1.93
C THR A 98 -13.07 4.72 -3.41
N ARG A 99 -12.11 5.01 -4.28
CA ARG A 99 -12.20 4.72 -5.72
C ARG A 99 -11.38 3.46 -6.05
N PRO A 100 -11.81 2.63 -7.01
CA PRO A 100 -11.03 1.47 -7.44
C PRO A 100 -9.73 1.93 -8.14
N ILE A 101 -8.73 1.06 -8.11
CA ILE A 101 -7.49 1.17 -8.91
C ILE A 101 -7.52 0.05 -9.94
N ASP A 102 -7.12 0.38 -11.16
CA ASP A 102 -6.96 -0.60 -12.23
C ASP A 102 -5.56 -1.22 -12.19
N ILE A 103 -5.45 -2.48 -12.56
CA ILE A 103 -4.17 -3.20 -12.63
C ILE A 103 -4.11 -3.92 -13.97
N GLU A 104 -3.14 -3.51 -14.78
CA GLU A 104 -2.88 -4.10 -16.09
C GLU A 104 -1.54 -4.85 -16.04
N ILE A 105 -1.52 -6.06 -16.62
CA ILE A 105 -0.33 -6.91 -16.67
C ILE A 105 0.02 -7.12 -18.14
N TYR A 106 1.26 -6.80 -18.50
CA TYR A 106 1.77 -6.86 -19.85
C TYR A 106 2.89 -7.90 -19.95
N ASP A 107 2.81 -8.79 -20.95
CA ASP A 107 3.97 -9.58 -21.36
C ASP A 107 4.82 -8.73 -22.31
N THR A 108 6.01 -8.35 -21.83
CA THR A 108 6.93 -7.49 -22.59
C THR A 108 7.72 -8.26 -23.64
N GLY A 109 7.71 -9.60 -23.61
CA GLY A 109 8.57 -10.47 -24.43
C GLY A 109 10.07 -10.26 -24.19
N LYS A 110 10.44 -9.48 -23.16
CA LYS A 110 11.80 -9.19 -22.76
C LYS A 110 12.02 -9.84 -21.41
N PHE A 111 13.00 -10.72 -21.33
CA PHE A 111 13.56 -11.20 -20.08
C PHE A 111 14.76 -10.33 -19.76
N LEU A 112 14.91 -9.92 -18.50
CA LEU A 112 16.20 -9.37 -18.07
C LEU A 112 17.28 -10.43 -18.27
N PRO A 113 18.53 -10.03 -18.58
CA PRO A 113 19.65 -10.95 -18.46
C PRO A 113 19.64 -11.58 -17.07
N ASP A 114 20.16 -12.80 -16.94
CA ASP A 114 20.28 -13.48 -15.65
C ASP A 114 20.83 -12.49 -14.62
N TYR A 115 20.13 -12.36 -13.48
CA TYR A 115 20.55 -11.47 -12.40
C TYR A 115 21.93 -11.90 -11.91
N GLU A 116 22.96 -11.14 -12.24
CA GLU A 116 24.28 -11.27 -11.63
C GLU A 116 24.20 -10.62 -10.25
N ASP A 117 24.27 -11.43 -9.18
CA ASP A 117 24.31 -10.91 -7.82
C ASP A 117 25.54 -10.01 -7.71
N PRO A 118 25.40 -8.73 -7.31
CA PRO A 118 26.56 -7.85 -7.12
C PRO A 118 27.51 -8.34 -6.03
N LEU A 119 27.12 -9.33 -5.22
CA LEU A 119 27.99 -10.03 -4.26
C LEU A 119 28.78 -11.20 -4.87
N ASP A 120 28.46 -11.62 -6.10
CA ASP A 120 29.21 -12.64 -6.87
C ASP A 120 30.41 -12.03 -7.65
N LEU A 121 30.64 -10.71 -7.55
CA LEU A 121 31.80 -9.96 -8.09
C LEU A 121 32.94 -9.82 -7.07
#